data_AF-A0A661H4E0-F1
#
_entry.id   AF-A0A661H4E0-F1
#
_cell.length_a   1.000
_cell.length_b   1.000
_cell.length_c   1.000
_cell.angle_alpha   90.00
_cell.angle_beta   90.00
_cell.angle_gamma   90.00
#
_symmetry.space_group_name_H-M   'P 1'
#
loop_
_entity.id
_entity.type
_entity.pdbx_description
1 polymer ?
#
loop_
_entity_poly.entity_id
_entity_poly.type
_entity_poly.pdbx_seq_one_letter_code
_entity_poly.pdbx_strand_id
1 'polypeptide(L)'
;MTEYEIIDVISSLRSEAAQHVMNFVSVMFGFIVAAYLVGPKLSRFQVSVITILYVIWTPGPMWAAYDASTAVQQLYAQYHDVLPIELGASPLTSHAPVVVTVGIATSWVMSLAFLFQVRATKQG
;
A
#
# COMPACT_ATOMS: atom_id res chain seq x y z
N MET A 1 29.07 -5.78 8.73
CA MET A 1 27.77 -6.44 8.90
C MET A 1 28.00 -7.92 8.73
N THR A 2 27.67 -8.74 9.73
CA THR A 2 27.74 -10.20 9.61
C THR A 2 26.62 -10.70 8.69
N GLU A 3 26.75 -11.91 8.16
CA GLU A 3 25.71 -12.54 7.33
C GLU A 3 24.35 -12.56 8.06
N TYR A 4 24.36 -12.91 9.35
CA TYR A 4 23.17 -12.92 10.18
C TYR A 4 22.51 -11.55 10.33
N GLU A 5 23.30 -10.49 10.52
CA GLU A 5 22.78 -9.12 10.62
C GLU A 5 22.09 -8.70 9.31
N ILE A 6 22.64 -9.09 8.15
CA ILE A 6 22.06 -8.73 6.84
C ILE A 6 20.71 -9.43 6.65
N ILE A 7 20.64 -10.71 6.99
CA ILE A 7 19.40 -11.49 6.91
C ILE A 7 18.32 -10.88 7.82
N ASP A 8 18.69 -10.48 9.04
CA ASP A 8 17.78 -9.85 9.99
C ASP A 8 17.24 -8.51 9.50
N VAL A 9 18.10 -7.67 8.90
CA VAL A 9 17.68 -6.40 8.30
C VAL A 9 16.74 -6.61 7.11
N ILE A 10 17.05 -7.56 6.22
CA ILE A 10 16.17 -7.87 5.09
C ILE A 10 14.80 -8.39 5.57
N SER A 11 14.80 -9.27 6.58
CA SER A 11 13.57 -9.77 7.20
C SER A 11 12.73 -8.63 7.80
N SER A 12 13.38 -7.72 8.53
CA SER A 12 12.76 -6.55 9.14
C SER A 12 12.13 -5.62 8.09
N LEU A 13 12.87 -5.28 7.03
CA LEU A 13 12.37 -4.43 5.94
C LEU A 13 11.19 -5.07 5.18
N ARG A 14 11.22 -6.41 4.99
CA ARG A 14 10.09 -7.14 4.40
C ARG A 14 8.85 -7.07 5.28
N SER A 15 9.02 -7.28 6.59
CA SER A 15 7.93 -7.17 7.56
C SER A 15 7.35 -5.76 7.58
N GLU A 16 8.20 -4.74 7.56
CA GLU A 16 7.80 -3.33 7.50
C GLU A 16 7.03 -3.00 6.22
N ALA A 17 7.52 -3.43 5.06
CA ALA A 17 6.81 -3.28 3.78
C ALA A 17 5.42 -3.94 3.82
N ALA A 18 5.33 -5.16 4.34
CA ALA A 18 4.06 -5.87 4.51
C ALA A 18 3.11 -5.12 5.45
N GLN A 19 3.62 -4.56 6.56
CA GLN A 19 2.83 -3.77 7.50
C GLN A 19 2.28 -2.50 6.86
N HIS A 20 3.06 -1.80 6.04
CA HIS A 20 2.57 -0.63 5.30
C HIS A 20 1.48 -0.98 4.29
N VAL A 21 1.62 -2.11 3.57
CA VAL A 21 0.57 -2.62 2.68
C VAL A 21 -0.70 -2.94 3.48
N MET A 22 -0.57 -3.61 4.64
CA MET A 22 -1.71 -3.93 5.49
C MET A 22 -2.40 -2.68 6.06
N ASN A 23 -1.64 -1.64 6.41
CA ASN A 23 -2.17 -0.35 6.84
C ASN A 23 -2.97 0.32 5.71
N PHE A 24 -2.45 0.32 4.48
CA PHE A 24 -3.17 0.81 3.30
C PHE A 24 -4.48 0.06 3.10
N VAL A 25 -4.44 -1.28 3.10
CA VAL A 25 -5.62 -2.13 2.90
C VAL A 25 -6.67 -1.84 3.98
N SER A 26 -6.26 -1.74 5.23
CA SER A 26 -7.17 -1.45 6.36
C SER A 26 -7.90 -0.12 6.19
N VAL A 27 -7.17 0.94 5.82
CA VAL A 27 -7.77 2.26 5.60
C VAL A 27 -8.64 2.30 4.35
N MET A 28 -8.23 1.63 3.27
CA MET A 28 -9.03 1.51 2.06
C MET A 28 -10.36 0.81 2.33
N PHE A 29 -10.36 -0.32 3.04
CA PHE A 29 -11.59 -1.02 3.42
C PHE A 29 -12.45 -0.19 4.37
N GLY A 30 -11.84 0.48 5.36
CA GLY A 30 -12.55 1.42 6.23
C GLY A 30 -13.25 2.53 5.44
N PHE A 31 -12.57 3.09 4.44
CA PHE A 31 -13.12 4.10 3.53
C PHE A 31 -14.27 3.54 2.68
N ILE A 32 -14.11 2.35 2.08
CA ILE A 32 -15.15 1.70 1.26
C ILE A 32 -16.41 1.43 2.10
N VAL A 33 -16.25 0.89 3.32
CA VAL A 33 -17.37 0.62 4.24
C VAL A 33 -18.06 1.91 4.64
N ALA A 34 -17.31 2.96 5.00
CA ALA A 34 -17.87 4.27 5.34
C ALA A 34 -18.62 4.90 4.15
N ALA A 35 -18.06 4.82 2.94
CA ALA A 35 -18.67 5.27 1.70
C ALA A 35 -19.99 4.53 1.42
N TYR A 36 -20.03 3.22 1.62
CA TYR A 36 -21.21 2.39 1.38
C TYR A 36 -22.36 2.66 2.37
N LEU A 37 -22.04 2.70 3.67
CA LEU A 37 -23.02 2.81 4.76
C LEU A 37 -23.51 4.25 4.97
N VAL A 38 -22.59 5.21 4.95
CA VAL A 38 -22.85 6.59 5.37
C VAL A 38 -22.78 7.57 4.20
N GLY A 39 -22.05 7.25 3.13
CA GLY A 39 -21.86 8.12 1.96
C GLY A 39 -23.10 8.82 1.41
N PRO A 40 -24.28 8.16 1.30
CA PRO A 40 -25.52 8.80 0.84
C PRO A 40 -26.07 9.87 1.80
N LYS A 41 -25.79 9.73 3.09
CA LYS A 41 -26.28 10.62 4.16
C LYS A 41 -25.36 11.81 4.39
N LEU A 42 -24.15 11.80 3.82
CA LEU A 42 -23.17 12.85 4.00
C LEU A 42 -23.46 14.07 3.12
N SER A 43 -23.28 15.25 3.72
CA SER A 43 -23.30 16.51 2.98
C SER A 43 -22.11 16.57 2.00
N ARG A 44 -22.22 17.42 0.96
CA ARG A 44 -21.12 17.62 0.00
C ARG A 44 -19.82 18.05 0.70
N PHE A 45 -19.93 18.90 1.73
CA PHE A 45 -18.78 19.34 2.52
C PHE A 45 -18.13 18.19 3.30
N GLN A 46 -18.91 17.36 3.98
CA GLN A 46 -18.39 16.20 4.73
C GLN A 46 -17.67 15.21 3.81
N VAL A 47 -18.24 14.97 2.62
CA VAL A 47 -17.60 14.11 1.60
C VAL A 47 -16.28 14.70 1.14
N SER A 48 -16.22 16.00 0.82
CA SER A 48 -14.97 16.65 0.42
C SER A 48 -13.89 16.52 1.50
N VAL A 49 -14.23 16.76 2.77
CA VAL A 49 -13.28 16.65 3.88
C VAL A 49 -12.77 15.21 4.03
N ILE A 50 -13.65 14.22 4.03
CA ILE A 50 -13.26 12.80 4.16
C ILE A 50 -12.40 12.36 2.97
N THR A 51 -12.77 12.76 1.75
CA THR A 51 -11.99 12.47 0.55
C THR A 51 -10.61 13.11 0.61
N ILE A 52 -10.50 14.37 1.04
CA ILE A 52 -9.19 15.05 1.20
C ILE A 52 -8.33 14.31 2.23
N LEU A 53 -8.88 13.97 3.40
CA LEU A 53 -8.15 13.23 4.44
C LEU A 53 -7.66 11.88 3.90
N TYR A 54 -8.53 11.15 3.21
CA TYR A 54 -8.19 9.88 2.58
C TYR A 54 -7.09 10.05 1.52
N VAL A 55 -7.22 11.02 0.62
CA VAL A 55 -6.26 11.31 -0.46
C VAL A 55 -4.89 11.74 0.09
N ILE A 56 -4.84 12.48 1.20
CA ILE A 56 -3.58 12.92 1.82
C ILE A 56 -2.91 11.78 2.58
N TRP A 57 -3.68 10.99 3.34
CA TRP A 57 -3.11 9.96 4.20
C TRP A 57 -2.66 8.73 3.41
N THR A 58 -3.46 8.32 2.42
CA THR A 58 -3.28 7.06 1.69
C THR A 58 -1.92 6.93 1.00
N PRO A 59 -1.35 7.96 0.34
CA PRO A 59 -0.02 7.87 -0.28
C PRO A 59 1.12 7.57 0.69
N GLY A 60 0.99 7.92 1.98
CA GLY A 60 2.06 7.76 2.97
C GLY A 60 2.52 6.30 3.14
N PRO A 61 1.62 5.37 3.52
CA PRO A 61 1.94 3.95 3.54
C PRO A 61 2.40 3.39 2.19
N MET A 62 1.91 3.92 1.06
CA MET A 62 2.36 3.48 -0.26
C MET A 62 3.84 3.81 -0.49
N TRP A 63 4.23 5.04 -0.16
CA TRP A 63 5.59 5.51 -0.29
C TRP A 63 6.53 4.73 0.63
N ALA A 64 6.13 4.51 1.89
CA ALA A 64 6.92 3.74 2.84
C ALA A 64 7.09 2.26 2.41
N ALA A 65 6.04 1.63 1.88
CA ALA A 65 6.13 0.28 1.33
C ALA A 65 7.08 0.20 0.11
N TYR A 66 7.05 1.23 -0.75
CA TYR A 66 7.94 1.34 -1.90
C TYR A 66 9.40 1.51 -1.46
N ASP A 67 9.67 2.43 -0.52
CA ASP A 67 11.02 2.67 0.01
C ASP A 67 11.59 1.41 0.68
N ALA A 68 10.81 0.73 1.53
CA ALA A 68 11.23 -0.52 2.14
C ALA A 68 11.51 -1.62 1.09
N SER A 69 10.67 -1.72 0.05
CA SER A 69 10.86 -2.70 -1.03
C SER A 69 12.12 -2.42 -1.85
N THR A 70 12.40 -1.17 -2.16
CA THR A 70 13.60 -0.78 -2.90
C THR A 70 14.87 -0.94 -2.05
N ALA A 71 14.82 -0.66 -0.75
CA ALA A 71 15.92 -0.92 0.18
C ALA A 71 16.27 -2.41 0.23
N VAL A 72 15.26 -3.29 0.27
CA VAL A 72 15.45 -4.74 0.18
C VAL A 72 16.15 -5.12 -1.12
N GLN A 73 15.70 -4.60 -2.27
CA GLN A 73 16.32 -4.88 -3.57
C GLN A 73 17.79 -4.40 -3.63
N GLN A 74 18.09 -3.24 -3.08
CA GLN A 74 19.45 -2.70 -3.02
C GLN A 74 20.37 -3.58 -2.17
N LEU A 75 19.91 -4.03 -1.00
CA LEU A 75 20.66 -4.95 -0.15
C LEU A 75 20.89 -6.30 -0.84
N TYR A 76 19.90 -6.84 -1.56
CA TYR A 76 20.10 -8.04 -2.38
C TYR A 76 21.15 -7.86 -3.45
N ALA A 77 21.10 -6.76 -4.19
CA ALA A 77 22.08 -6.47 -5.24
C ALA A 77 23.50 -6.34 -4.67
N GLN A 78 23.64 -5.80 -3.46
CA GLN A 78 24.93 -5.63 -2.79
C GLN A 78 25.49 -6.92 -2.19
N TYR A 79 24.66 -7.82 -1.68
CA TYR A 79 25.07 -9.00 -0.91
C TYR A 79 24.66 -10.34 -1.55
N HIS A 80 24.47 -10.36 -2.87
CA HIS A 80 23.99 -11.54 -3.59
C HIS A 80 24.86 -12.80 -3.42
N ASP A 81 26.17 -12.65 -3.16
CA ASP A 81 27.11 -13.77 -2.96
C ASP A 81 26.94 -14.47 -1.61
N VAL A 82 26.34 -13.77 -0.63
CA VAL A 82 26.22 -14.21 0.76
C VAL A 82 24.78 -14.63 1.08
N LEU A 83 23.80 -14.10 0.33
CA LEU A 83 22.39 -14.34 0.59
C LEU A 83 21.90 -15.65 -0.06
N PRO A 84 21.07 -16.45 0.65
CA PRO A 84 20.45 -17.64 0.08
C PRO A 84 19.64 -17.33 -1.19
N ILE A 85 19.74 -18.17 -2.22
CA ILE A 85 19.02 -17.99 -3.50
C ILE A 85 17.49 -17.90 -3.26
N GLU A 86 16.95 -18.62 -2.28
CA GLU A 86 15.52 -18.59 -1.93
C GLU A 86 15.01 -17.21 -1.51
N LEU A 87 15.90 -16.39 -0.96
CA LEU A 87 15.62 -15.04 -0.51
C LEU A 87 15.55 -14.09 -1.74
N GLY A 88 16.29 -14.33 -2.83
CA GLY A 88 16.29 -13.49 -4.05
C GLY A 88 15.44 -13.99 -5.24
N ALA A 89 15.04 -15.26 -5.25
CA ALA A 89 14.50 -15.93 -6.46
C ALA A 89 13.00 -15.74 -6.74
N SER A 90 12.27 -14.94 -5.96
CA SER A 90 10.86 -14.72 -6.26
C SER A 90 10.72 -13.77 -7.46
N PRO A 91 9.92 -14.11 -8.50
CA PRO A 91 9.57 -13.15 -9.54
C PRO A 91 8.84 -11.92 -8.97
N LEU A 92 8.25 -12.05 -7.77
CA LEU A 92 7.72 -10.91 -7.02
C LEU A 92 8.84 -10.01 -6.51
N THR A 93 10.04 -10.47 -6.16
CA THR A 93 11.08 -9.59 -5.60
C THR A 93 11.69 -8.61 -6.62
N SER A 94 11.79 -8.96 -7.91
CA SER A 94 12.33 -8.04 -8.94
C SER A 94 11.32 -6.98 -9.39
N HIS A 95 10.02 -7.30 -9.39
CA HIS A 95 8.95 -6.41 -9.84
C HIS A 95 8.04 -5.91 -8.71
N ALA A 96 8.27 -6.31 -7.46
CA ALA A 96 7.46 -5.99 -6.28
C ALA A 96 7.14 -4.50 -6.17
N PRO A 97 8.13 -3.58 -6.25
CA PRO A 97 7.84 -2.16 -6.08
C PRO A 97 6.83 -1.66 -7.11
N VAL A 98 6.97 -2.09 -8.37
CA VAL A 98 6.07 -1.68 -9.46
C VAL A 98 4.69 -2.32 -9.30
N VAL A 99 4.61 -3.63 -9.07
CA VAL A 99 3.34 -4.35 -8.93
C VAL A 99 2.54 -3.83 -7.73
N VAL A 100 3.21 -3.62 -6.58
CA VAL A 100 2.60 -3.06 -5.37
C VAL A 100 2.12 -1.64 -5.65
N THR A 101 2.95 -0.78 -6.24
CA THR A 101 2.58 0.61 -6.53
C THR A 101 1.39 0.70 -7.48
N VAL A 102 1.40 -0.06 -8.59
CA VAL A 102 0.32 -0.05 -9.60
C VAL A 102 -0.97 -0.63 -9.02
N GLY A 103 -0.88 -1.76 -8.32
CA GLY A 103 -2.06 -2.40 -7.71
C GLY A 103 -2.73 -1.50 -6.67
N ILE A 104 -1.92 -0.87 -5.82
CA ILE A 104 -2.39 0.06 -4.79
C ILE A 104 -2.94 1.35 -5.42
N ALA A 105 -2.24 1.97 -6.38
CA ALA A 105 -2.73 3.16 -7.07
C ALA A 105 -4.06 2.91 -7.78
N THR A 106 -4.18 1.76 -8.46
CA THR A 106 -5.44 1.34 -9.09
C THR A 106 -6.55 1.18 -8.05
N SER A 107 -6.27 0.49 -6.95
CA SER A 107 -7.23 0.28 -5.86
C SER A 107 -7.67 1.59 -5.22
N TRP A 108 -6.75 2.54 -5.06
CA TRP A 108 -7.02 3.88 -4.56
C TRP A 108 -8.00 4.64 -5.49
N VAL A 109 -7.74 4.67 -6.80
CA VAL A 109 -8.65 5.29 -7.78
C VAL A 109 -10.02 4.60 -7.78
N MET A 110 -10.05 3.28 -7.74
CA MET A 110 -11.31 2.50 -7.71
C MET A 110 -12.12 2.78 -6.44
N SER A 111 -11.47 2.97 -5.29
CA SER A 111 -12.16 3.31 -4.04
C SER A 111 -12.84 4.69 -4.12
N LEU A 112 -12.21 5.68 -4.76
CA LEU A 112 -12.80 7.00 -4.99
C LEU A 112 -13.98 6.91 -5.97
N ALA A 113 -13.81 6.18 -7.08
CA ALA A 113 -14.88 5.96 -8.05
C ALA A 113 -16.10 5.30 -7.39
N PHE A 114 -15.88 4.31 -6.52
CA PHE A 114 -16.93 3.65 -5.75
C PHE A 114 -17.73 4.63 -4.88
N LEU A 115 -17.06 5.54 -4.16
CA LEU A 115 -17.75 6.57 -3.35
C LEU A 115 -18.68 7.44 -4.22
N PHE A 116 -18.21 7.89 -5.38
CA PHE A 116 -19.03 8.71 -6.27
C PHE A 116 -20.21 7.93 -6.86
N GLN A 117 -19.98 6.67 -7.24
CA GLN A 117 -21.04 5.77 -7.72
C GLN A 117 -22.12 5.56 -6.67
N VAL A 118 -21.75 5.22 -5.42
CA VAL A 118 -22.71 5.00 -4.33
C VAL A 118 -23.57 6.23 -4.06
N ARG A 119 -23.00 7.43 -4.17
CA ARG A 119 -23.75 8.68 -4.00
C ARG A 119 -24.69 8.96 -5.17
N ALA A 120 -24.27 8.70 -6.40
CA ALA A 120 -25.11 8.90 -7.57
C ALA A 120 -26.35 8.00 -7.57
N THR A 121 -26.20 6.73 -7.19
CA THR A 121 -27.30 5.75 -7.24
C THR A 121 -28.38 5.96 -6.18
N LYS A 122 -28.07 6.56 -5.03
CA LYS A 122 -29.01 6.71 -3.90
C LYS A 122 -29.62 8.12 -3.75
N GLN A 123 -29.31 9.04 -4.66
CA GLN A 123 -29.91 10.39 -4.69
C GLN A 123 -31.06 10.53 -5.70
N GLY A 124 -31.31 9.51 -6.51
CA GLY A 124 -32.53 9.37 -7.32
C GLY A 124 -33.51 8.40 -6.68
#